data_AF-A0A0Q9TNG8-F1
#
_entry.id   AF-A0A0Q9TNG8-F1
#
_cell.length_a   1.000
_cell.length_b   1.000
_cell.length_c   1.000
_cell.angle_alpha   90.00
_cell.angle_beta   90.00
_cell.angle_gamma   90.00
#
_symmetry.space_group_name_H-M   'P 1'
#
loop_
_entity.id
_entity.type
_entity.pdbx_description
1 polymer ?
#
loop_
_entity_poly.entity_id
_entity_poly.type
_entity_poly.pdbx_seq_one_letter_code
_entity_poly.pdbx_strand_id
1 'polypeptide(L)'
;MLMVCSLGVGLVTPANAAGTTQVSGSGTYATTGSECDTPPAGFADYPGLILTGDLEGCLYTDVVTSKDLGAPSGIYIETGRELVVASLNGGPVGTFTTTYKFESKWAPDVSTGVEVKGRCQHPITVGSGTGGFTGATGRLNFKDEVTTGTYFYRGHIALG
;
A
#
# COMPACT_ATOMS: atom_id res chain seq x y z
N MET A 1 -55.93 -31.69 15.37
CA MET A 1 -54.89 -30.71 15.76
C MET A 1 -53.82 -30.74 14.67
N LEU A 2 -53.95 -29.87 13.66
CA LEU A 2 -53.08 -29.84 12.49
C LEU A 2 -51.98 -28.80 12.76
N MET A 3 -50.75 -29.26 12.95
CA MET A 3 -49.60 -28.41 13.24
C MET A 3 -49.05 -27.85 11.92
N VAL A 4 -49.28 -26.56 11.68
CA VAL A 4 -48.73 -25.84 10.54
C VAL A 4 -47.26 -25.53 10.85
N CYS A 5 -46.34 -26.21 10.15
CA CYS A 5 -44.92 -25.89 10.16
C CYS A 5 -44.68 -24.66 9.27
N SER A 6 -44.62 -23.48 9.90
CA SER A 6 -44.22 -22.23 9.24
C SER A 6 -42.73 -22.28 8.92
N LEU A 7 -42.37 -22.45 7.64
CA LEU A 7 -40.99 -22.24 7.17
C LEU A 7 -40.67 -20.74 7.28
N GLY A 8 -39.86 -20.38 8.27
CA GLY A 8 -39.24 -19.06 8.35
C GLY A 8 -38.16 -18.93 7.29
N VAL A 9 -38.34 -18.01 6.34
CA VAL A 9 -37.29 -17.59 5.41
C VAL A 9 -36.31 -16.72 6.19
N GLY A 10 -35.19 -17.30 6.61
CA GLY A 10 -34.07 -16.53 7.15
C GLY A 10 -33.43 -15.68 6.06
N LEU A 11 -33.37 -14.37 6.28
CA LEU A 11 -32.55 -13.46 5.48
C LEU A 11 -31.08 -13.85 5.72
N VAL A 12 -30.49 -14.54 4.75
CA VAL A 12 -29.05 -14.80 4.73
C VAL A 12 -28.39 -13.48 4.30
N THR A 13 -27.90 -12.71 5.27
CA THR A 13 -26.92 -11.66 4.94
C THR A 13 -25.72 -12.35 4.28
N PRO A 14 -25.22 -11.88 3.13
CA PRO A 14 -23.98 -12.40 2.60
C PRO A 14 -22.91 -12.18 3.68
N ALA A 15 -22.42 -13.26 4.26
CA ALA A 15 -21.17 -13.22 5.00
C ALA A 15 -20.13 -12.75 3.97
N ASN A 16 -19.58 -11.54 4.17
CA ASN A 16 -18.32 -11.20 3.52
C ASN A 16 -17.37 -12.33 3.92
N ALA A 17 -17.02 -13.18 2.97
CA ALA A 17 -15.96 -14.14 3.20
C ALA A 17 -14.75 -13.29 3.57
N ALA A 18 -14.26 -13.46 4.80
CA ALA A 18 -12.96 -12.98 5.27
C ALA A 18 -11.86 -13.65 4.43
N GLY A 19 -11.79 -13.26 3.17
CA GLY A 19 -10.98 -13.86 2.13
C GLY A 19 -9.76 -13.00 1.90
N THR A 20 -8.60 -13.63 1.94
CA THR A 20 -7.34 -13.03 1.49
C THR A 20 -7.45 -12.73 0.00
N THR A 21 -7.54 -11.45 -0.35
CA THR A 21 -7.57 -10.93 -1.72
C THR A 21 -6.13 -10.72 -2.20
N GLN A 22 -5.76 -11.33 -3.33
CA GLN A 22 -4.50 -10.97 -4.01
C GLN A 22 -4.69 -9.61 -4.69
N VAL A 23 -3.69 -8.75 -4.58
CA VAL A 23 -3.73 -7.40 -5.15
C VAL A 23 -2.51 -7.11 -5.99
N SER A 24 -2.69 -6.27 -7.00
CA SER A 24 -1.66 -5.80 -7.91
C SER A 24 -2.02 -4.46 -8.52
N GLY A 25 -1.00 -3.73 -8.98
CA GLY A 25 -1.20 -2.44 -9.62
C GLY A 25 0.09 -1.65 -9.76
N SER A 26 -0.04 -0.34 -9.91
CA SER A 26 1.06 0.60 -10.06
C SER A 26 0.87 1.86 -9.23
N GLY A 27 1.99 2.42 -8.78
CA GLY A 27 2.09 3.74 -8.18
C GLY A 27 2.90 4.69 -9.06
N THR A 28 2.50 5.96 -9.12
CA THR A 28 3.29 7.05 -9.71
C THR A 28 3.23 8.28 -8.82
N TYR A 29 4.32 9.02 -8.70
CA TYR A 29 4.30 10.24 -7.89
C TYR A 29 3.30 11.26 -8.44
N ALA A 30 2.56 11.86 -7.52
CA ALA A 30 1.72 13.01 -7.76
C ALA A 30 2.56 14.18 -8.29
N THR A 31 1.91 14.99 -9.11
CA THR A 31 2.47 16.25 -9.60
C THR A 31 1.68 17.40 -9.00
N THR A 32 2.27 18.59 -8.93
CA THR A 32 1.61 19.74 -8.33
C THR A 32 0.22 19.98 -8.93
N GLY A 33 -0.79 20.03 -8.08
CA GLY A 33 -2.20 20.18 -8.45
C GLY A 33 -2.93 18.87 -8.84
N SER A 34 -2.29 17.70 -8.78
CA SER A 34 -2.96 16.42 -9.02
C SER A 34 -3.62 15.84 -7.76
N GLU A 35 -4.32 14.72 -7.91
CA GLU A 35 -4.68 13.90 -6.76
C GLU A 35 -3.41 13.48 -6.00
N CYS A 36 -3.54 13.31 -4.68
CA CYS A 36 -2.45 12.99 -3.75
C CYS A 36 -1.35 14.06 -3.59
N ASP A 37 -1.51 15.27 -4.14
CA ASP A 37 -0.51 16.36 -4.04
C ASP A 37 -0.39 16.99 -2.64
N THR A 38 -1.33 16.71 -1.74
CA THR A 38 -1.29 17.22 -0.36
C THR A 38 -1.17 16.08 0.65
N PRO A 39 0.06 15.71 1.04
CA PRO A 39 0.27 14.70 2.06
C PRO A 39 -0.28 15.12 3.42
N PRO A 40 -0.87 14.18 4.18
CA PRO A 40 -1.22 14.40 5.58
C PRO A 40 0.00 14.73 6.44
N ALA A 41 -0.24 15.44 7.56
CA ALA A 41 0.83 15.79 8.49
C ALA A 41 1.56 14.53 9.00
N GLY A 42 2.89 14.57 8.91
CA GLY A 42 3.74 13.45 9.30
C GLY A 42 3.84 12.31 8.28
N PHE A 43 3.45 12.53 7.01
CA PHE A 43 3.65 11.62 5.88
C PHE A 43 4.08 12.38 4.61
N ALA A 44 4.92 13.40 4.75
CA ALA A 44 5.25 14.35 3.68
C ALA A 44 6.71 14.25 3.19
N ASP A 45 7.42 13.15 3.48
CA ASP A 45 8.83 13.02 3.12
C ASP A 45 9.05 12.79 1.62
N TYR A 46 8.01 12.33 0.93
CA TYR A 46 7.94 12.23 -0.52
C TYR A 46 6.62 12.82 -1.04
N PRO A 47 6.56 13.21 -2.33
CA PRO A 47 5.29 13.44 -3.00
C PRO A 47 4.36 12.25 -2.81
N GLY A 48 3.04 12.48 -2.68
CA GLY A 48 2.08 11.39 -2.58
C GLY A 48 2.15 10.49 -3.81
N LEU A 49 1.95 9.19 -3.63
CA LEU A 49 1.93 8.22 -4.70
C LEU A 49 0.49 7.92 -5.10
N ILE A 50 0.15 8.15 -6.36
CA ILE A 50 -1.15 7.80 -6.93
C ILE A 50 -1.13 6.30 -7.23
N LEU A 51 -1.99 5.55 -6.55
CA LEU A 51 -2.18 4.11 -6.73
C LEU A 51 -3.29 3.83 -7.74
N THR A 52 -3.03 2.88 -8.64
CA THR A 52 -3.93 2.40 -9.68
C THR A 52 -3.89 0.87 -9.75
N GLY A 53 -5.00 0.25 -10.14
CA GLY A 53 -5.15 -1.22 -10.18
C GLY A 53 -6.14 -1.68 -9.13
N ASP A 54 -5.81 -2.74 -8.38
CA ASP A 54 -6.71 -3.27 -7.35
C ASP A 54 -6.87 -2.31 -6.15
N LEU A 55 -5.91 -1.40 -5.95
CA LEU A 55 -5.99 -0.29 -5.00
C LEU A 55 -6.03 1.00 -5.81
N GLU A 56 -7.08 1.79 -5.62
CA GLU A 56 -7.24 3.10 -6.27
C GLU A 56 -7.26 4.19 -5.20
N GLY A 57 -6.29 5.10 -5.23
CA GLY A 57 -6.17 6.17 -4.25
C GLY A 57 -4.73 6.66 -4.04
N CYS A 58 -4.37 6.98 -2.81
CA CYS A 58 -3.10 7.61 -2.46
C CYS A 58 -2.29 6.81 -1.44
N LEU A 59 -0.97 6.86 -1.55
CA LEU A 59 -0.02 6.43 -0.52
C LEU A 59 0.89 7.61 -0.16
N TYR A 60 1.07 7.84 1.14
CA TYR A 60 1.91 8.92 1.67
C TYR A 60 2.97 8.35 2.61
N THR A 61 4.17 8.91 2.62
CA THR A 61 5.35 8.28 3.23
C THR A 61 5.97 9.13 4.34
N ASP A 62 6.34 8.46 5.42
CA ASP A 62 7.08 8.97 6.58
C ASP A 62 8.33 8.12 6.79
N VAL A 63 9.49 8.65 6.43
CA VAL A 63 10.79 8.01 6.56
C VAL A 63 11.22 8.07 8.02
N VAL A 64 11.48 6.91 8.62
CA VAL A 64 11.94 6.82 10.02
C VAL A 64 13.45 6.70 10.09
N THR A 65 14.05 5.84 9.26
CA THR A 65 15.51 5.74 9.16
C THR A 65 15.95 5.51 7.72
N SER A 66 17.11 6.07 7.36
CA SER A 66 17.79 5.79 6.11
C SER A 66 19.26 5.47 6.36
N LYS A 67 19.84 4.67 5.47
CA LYS A 67 21.27 4.35 5.47
C LYS A 67 21.77 4.21 4.04
N ASP A 68 22.63 5.15 3.66
CA ASP A 68 23.46 5.06 2.46
C ASP A 68 24.79 4.38 2.81
N LEU A 69 25.13 3.31 2.10
CA LEU A 69 26.41 2.60 2.23
C LEU A 69 27.48 3.11 1.25
N GLY A 70 27.14 4.08 0.38
CA GLY A 70 28.06 4.77 -0.52
C GLY A 70 28.77 3.86 -1.52
N ALA A 71 29.65 4.46 -2.34
CA ALA A 71 30.50 3.71 -3.25
C ALA A 71 31.54 2.83 -2.50
N PRO A 72 31.93 1.66 -3.04
CA PRO A 72 31.46 1.09 -4.31
C PRO A 72 30.17 0.26 -4.16
N SER A 73 29.66 0.11 -2.94
CA SER A 73 28.51 -0.76 -2.67
C SER A 73 27.23 -0.25 -3.32
N GLY A 74 27.04 1.07 -3.35
CA GLY A 74 25.85 1.77 -3.83
C GLY A 74 24.55 1.26 -3.21
N ILE A 75 24.59 0.67 -2.02
CA ILE A 75 23.40 0.13 -1.36
C ILE A 75 22.74 1.23 -0.53
N TYR A 76 21.44 1.37 -0.69
CA TYR A 76 20.61 2.24 0.14
C TYR A 76 19.51 1.40 0.81
N ILE A 77 19.30 1.67 2.09
CA ILE A 77 18.26 1.00 2.89
C ILE A 77 17.47 2.07 3.61
N GLU A 78 16.15 1.92 3.59
CA GLU A 78 15.25 2.84 4.26
C GLU A 78 14.11 2.07 4.93
N THR A 79 13.65 2.60 6.05
CA THR A 79 12.48 2.10 6.76
C THR A 79 11.60 3.25 7.17
N GLY A 80 10.29 3.04 7.17
CA GLY A 80 9.39 4.06 7.65
C GLY A 80 7.96 3.56 7.79
N ARG A 81 7.04 4.51 7.78
CA ARG A 81 5.61 4.27 7.81
C ARG A 81 4.99 4.84 6.55
N GLU A 82 3.88 4.25 6.13
CA GLU A 82 3.06 4.86 5.07
C GLU A 82 1.61 4.88 5.49
N LEU A 83 0.88 5.85 4.97
CA LEU A 83 -0.57 5.94 5.06
C LEU A 83 -1.15 5.69 3.67
N VAL A 84 -1.94 4.64 3.54
CA VAL A 84 -2.72 4.36 2.34
C VAL A 84 -4.14 4.85 2.54
N VAL A 85 -4.66 5.61 1.59
CA VAL A 85 -6.05 6.10 1.50
C VAL A 85 -6.60 5.67 0.15
N ALA A 86 -7.37 4.59 0.11
CA ALA A 86 -7.75 3.95 -1.15
C ALA A 86 -9.11 3.26 -1.08
N SER A 87 -9.63 2.84 -2.23
CA SER A 87 -10.61 1.76 -2.36
C SER A 87 -9.90 0.45 -2.72
N LEU A 88 -10.48 -0.69 -2.34
CA LEU A 88 -10.05 -2.02 -2.81
C LEU A 88 -11.08 -2.54 -3.81
N ASN A 89 -10.67 -2.78 -5.06
CA ASN A 89 -11.53 -3.29 -6.14
C ASN A 89 -12.85 -2.52 -6.30
N GLY A 90 -12.81 -1.18 -6.21
CA GLY A 90 -13.99 -0.32 -6.27
C GLY A 90 -14.91 -0.38 -5.03
N GLY A 91 -14.47 -1.04 -3.95
CA GLY A 91 -15.18 -1.09 -2.68
C GLY A 91 -15.17 0.24 -1.92
N PRO A 92 -15.69 0.25 -0.67
CA PRO A 92 -15.69 1.45 0.16
C PRO A 92 -14.28 2.00 0.36
N VAL A 93 -14.13 3.32 0.34
CA VAL A 93 -12.87 3.97 0.67
C VAL A 93 -12.55 3.76 2.15
N GLY A 94 -11.28 3.58 2.45
CA GLY A 94 -10.77 3.49 3.81
C GLY A 94 -9.30 3.87 3.88
N THR A 95 -8.74 3.69 5.07
CA THR A 95 -7.30 3.88 5.28
C THR A 95 -6.67 2.67 5.96
N PHE A 96 -5.38 2.48 5.78
CA PHE A 96 -4.54 1.66 6.67
C PHE A 96 -3.12 2.21 6.63
N THR A 97 -2.31 1.84 7.62
CA THR A 97 -0.88 2.17 7.61
C THR A 97 -0.02 0.94 7.38
N THR A 98 1.18 1.14 6.86
CA THR A 98 2.21 0.10 6.70
C THR A 98 3.46 0.46 7.50
N THR A 99 4.33 -0.52 7.74
CA THR A 99 5.73 -0.28 8.15
C THR A 99 6.65 -0.76 7.05
N TYR A 100 7.08 0.12 6.15
CA TYR A 100 7.82 -0.30 4.97
C TYR A 100 9.31 -0.51 5.24
N LYS A 101 9.91 -1.38 4.43
CA LYS A 101 11.36 -1.53 4.31
C LYS A 101 11.73 -1.51 2.83
N PHE A 102 12.54 -0.54 2.44
CA PHE A 102 13.10 -0.37 1.11
C PHE A 102 14.57 -0.79 1.06
N GLU A 103 14.95 -1.47 0.00
CA GLU A 103 16.34 -1.76 -0.36
C GLU A 103 16.54 -1.43 -1.84
N SER A 104 17.52 -0.58 -2.14
CA SER A 104 17.89 -0.24 -3.51
C SER A 104 19.40 -0.31 -3.76
N LYS A 105 19.73 -0.41 -5.05
CA LYS A 105 21.08 -0.39 -5.57
C LYS A 105 21.23 0.78 -6.54
N TRP A 106 22.27 1.56 -6.33
CA TRP A 106 22.66 2.74 -7.11
C TRP A 106 24.05 2.55 -7.73
N ALA A 107 24.31 3.28 -8.80
CA ALA A 107 25.58 3.28 -9.52
C ALA A 107 26.07 4.71 -9.84
N PRO A 108 27.17 5.19 -9.23
CA PRO A 108 27.98 4.50 -8.22
C PRO A 108 27.32 4.43 -6.82
N ASP A 109 26.56 5.45 -6.43
CA ASP A 109 25.84 5.56 -5.14
C ASP A 109 24.65 6.53 -5.23
N VAL A 110 23.92 6.75 -4.13
CA VAL A 110 22.72 7.60 -4.09
C VAL A 110 23.04 9.06 -4.40
N SER A 111 24.23 9.53 -4.03
CA SER A 111 24.59 10.95 -4.10
C SER A 111 24.93 11.43 -5.52
N THR A 112 25.45 10.54 -6.35
CA THR A 112 25.97 10.87 -7.70
C THR A 112 25.50 9.93 -8.79
N GLY A 113 24.83 8.84 -8.41
CA GLY A 113 24.48 7.76 -9.31
C GLY A 113 23.03 7.73 -9.74
N VAL A 114 22.74 6.71 -10.54
CA VAL A 114 21.38 6.36 -10.95
C VAL A 114 20.94 5.11 -10.22
N GLU A 115 19.66 5.04 -9.89
CA GLU A 115 19.08 3.82 -9.35
C GLU A 115 19.10 2.72 -10.42
N VAL A 116 19.57 1.54 -10.02
CA VAL A 116 19.63 0.34 -10.85
C VAL A 116 18.42 -0.56 -10.56
N LYS A 117 18.00 -0.63 -9.30
CA LYS A 117 16.83 -1.39 -8.85
C LYS A 117 16.45 -1.01 -7.43
N GLY A 118 15.16 -1.06 -7.15
CA GLY A 118 14.56 -0.87 -5.85
C GLY A 118 13.49 -1.92 -5.57
N ARG A 119 13.37 -2.33 -4.30
CA ARG A 119 12.32 -3.22 -3.81
C ARG A 119 11.90 -2.84 -2.42
N CYS A 120 10.60 -2.85 -2.19
CA CYS A 120 10.03 -2.49 -0.91
C CYS A 120 9.07 -3.57 -0.42
N GLN A 121 9.02 -3.76 0.89
CA GLN A 121 8.02 -4.59 1.56
C GLN A 121 7.20 -3.69 2.48
N HIS A 122 5.87 -3.81 2.43
CA HIS A 122 4.92 -2.93 3.12
C HIS A 122 3.89 -3.79 3.87
N PRO A 123 4.28 -4.45 4.97
CA PRO A 123 3.33 -5.13 5.84
C PRO A 123 2.31 -4.12 6.39
N ILE A 124 1.04 -4.49 6.38
CA ILE A 124 -0.05 -3.68 6.96
C ILE A 124 0.07 -3.72 8.48
N THR A 125 0.03 -2.56 9.12
CA THR A 125 0.00 -2.42 10.58
C THR A 125 -1.34 -2.94 11.10
N VAL A 126 -1.31 -3.98 11.93
CA VAL A 126 -2.52 -4.59 12.50
C VAL A 126 -3.35 -3.55 13.25
N GLY A 127 -4.65 -3.51 12.96
CA GLY A 127 -5.59 -2.58 13.62
C GLY A 127 -5.52 -1.14 13.13
N SER A 128 -4.68 -0.82 12.13
CA SER A 128 -4.63 0.52 11.53
C SER A 128 -5.75 0.79 10.53
N GLY A 129 -6.44 -0.26 10.10
CA GLY A 129 -7.48 -0.24 9.09
C GLY A 129 -8.73 0.52 9.52
N THR A 130 -9.26 1.39 8.65
CA THR A 130 -10.52 2.12 8.83
C THR A 130 -11.38 2.02 7.57
N GLY A 131 -12.69 2.31 7.69
CA GLY A 131 -13.60 2.31 6.54
C GLY A 131 -13.61 0.95 5.83
N GLY A 132 -13.42 0.95 4.50
CA GLY A 132 -13.31 -0.26 3.68
C GLY A 132 -12.16 -1.21 4.03
N PHE A 133 -11.23 -0.78 4.88
CA PHE A 133 -10.11 -1.58 5.37
C PHE A 133 -10.20 -1.91 6.86
N THR A 134 -11.36 -1.77 7.50
CA THR A 134 -11.53 -2.16 8.91
C THR A 134 -11.07 -3.60 9.12
N GLY A 135 -10.17 -3.82 10.09
CA GLY A 135 -9.61 -5.14 10.38
C GLY A 135 -8.58 -5.66 9.36
N ALA A 136 -8.16 -4.83 8.38
CA ALA A 136 -7.26 -5.27 7.32
C ALA A 136 -5.90 -5.77 7.85
N THR A 137 -5.44 -6.86 7.26
CA THR A 137 -4.09 -7.43 7.44
C THR A 137 -3.52 -7.82 6.09
N GLY A 138 -2.21 -8.04 6.01
CA GLY A 138 -1.55 -8.49 4.79
C GLY A 138 -0.25 -7.74 4.52
N ARG A 139 0.17 -7.72 3.25
CA ARG A 139 1.42 -7.09 2.82
C ARG A 139 1.38 -6.75 1.35
N LEU A 140 1.86 -5.55 1.01
CA LEU A 140 2.21 -5.16 -0.36
C LEU A 140 3.72 -5.27 -0.55
N ASN A 141 4.17 -5.55 -1.77
CA ASN A 141 5.57 -5.50 -2.16
C ASN A 141 5.67 -4.67 -3.44
N PHE A 142 6.51 -3.65 -3.42
CA PHE A 142 6.72 -2.77 -4.55
C PHE A 142 8.06 -3.11 -5.22
N LYS A 143 8.10 -2.94 -6.53
CA LYS A 143 9.29 -3.02 -7.36
C LYS A 143 9.36 -1.77 -8.22
N ASP A 144 10.52 -1.15 -8.21
CA ASP A 144 10.74 0.11 -8.89
C ASP A 144 11.13 -0.17 -10.34
N GLU A 145 10.43 0.46 -11.27
CA GLU A 145 10.82 0.56 -12.67
C GLU A 145 11.53 1.90 -12.86
N VAL A 146 12.85 1.85 -12.70
CA VAL A 146 13.74 3.01 -12.67
C VAL A 146 13.71 3.83 -13.97
N THR A 147 13.30 3.23 -15.08
CA THR A 147 13.21 3.92 -16.38
C THR A 147 12.03 4.89 -16.45
N THR A 148 10.88 4.49 -15.89
CA THR A 148 9.63 5.24 -16.00
C THR A 148 9.23 5.94 -14.70
N GLY A 149 9.92 5.64 -13.59
CA GLY A 149 9.53 6.12 -12.25
C GLY A 149 8.22 5.49 -11.78
N THR A 150 7.89 4.29 -12.29
CA THR A 150 6.66 3.56 -11.93
C THR A 150 6.97 2.52 -10.87
N TYR A 151 6.11 2.42 -9.87
CA TYR A 151 6.27 1.48 -8.77
C TYR A 151 5.21 0.38 -8.88
N PHE A 152 5.59 -0.78 -9.39
CA PHE A 152 4.66 -1.89 -9.52
C PHE A 152 4.50 -2.60 -8.19
N TYR A 153 3.26 -2.73 -7.71
CA TYR A 153 2.99 -3.45 -6.47
C TYR A 153 2.26 -4.76 -6.70
N ARG A 154 2.54 -5.73 -5.82
CA ARG A 154 1.81 -6.99 -5.69
C ARG A 154 1.73 -7.38 -4.23
N GLY A 155 0.66 -8.05 -3.83
CA GLY A 155 0.50 -8.43 -2.44
C GLY A 155 -0.79 -9.17 -2.17
N HIS A 156 -1.17 -9.18 -0.90
CA HIS A 156 -2.48 -9.64 -0.48
C HIS A 156 -3.01 -8.81 0.68
N ILE A 157 -4.33 -8.70 0.75
CA ILE A 157 -5.08 -8.04 1.81
C ILE A 157 -6.19 -8.99 2.26
N ALA A 158 -6.23 -9.31 3.55
CA ALA A 158 -7.36 -9.98 4.17
C ALA A 158 -8.18 -8.94 4.95
N LEU A 159 -9.48 -8.91 4.69
CA LEU A 159 -10.43 -8.06 5.41
C LEU A 159 -11.04 -8.84 6.59
N GLY A 160 -11.39 -8.11 7.66
CA GLY A 160 -11.97 -8.65 8.90
C GLY A 160 -13.48 -8.56 8.96
#